data_AF-A0A2W5FZU1-F1
#
_entry.id   AF-A0A2W5FZU1-F1
#
_cell.length_a   1.000
_cell.length_b   1.000
_cell.length_c   1.000
_cell.angle_alpha   90.00
_cell.angle_beta   90.00
_cell.angle_gamma   90.00
#
_symmetry.space_group_name_H-M   'P 1'
#
loop_
_entity.id
_entity.type
_entity.pdbx_description
1 polymer ?
#
loop_
_entity_poly.entity_id
_entity_poly.type
_entity_poly.pdbx_seq_one_letter_code
_entity_poly.pdbx_strand_id
1 'polypeptide(L)'
;MSKLSSLTPEEKAALMEEAKAEIFNSMSEKDAIKIQRNKYKEVVNDTIPGLLEELKDISALLSKVKTKVFNELKTLIELKAEVFGKDNNILQSHTFTTEKGDRISVGYRMTDDWDDTVSAGLQKVHDFIQSLAKDDNSAVLVKAIMRLLAKDKKGNLQSSRVLQLKQLAEETGNEGFIDAVGIIHAAYRPRRSAQFISASYRDENLVTVEIPLDITSSEILQPTEEKTAA
;
A
#
# COMPACT_ATOMS: atom_id res chain seq x y z
N MET A 1 52.10 -55.00 6.21
CA MET A 1 50.65 -55.23 6.17
C MET A 1 50.13 -55.13 7.60
N SER A 2 49.42 -54.05 7.89
CA SER A 2 49.16 -53.55 9.25
C SER A 2 48.20 -54.45 10.04
N LYS A 3 48.49 -54.58 11.33
CA LYS A 3 47.72 -55.26 12.38
C LYS A 3 46.33 -54.62 12.58
N LEU A 4 45.44 -54.73 11.60
CA LEU A 4 44.05 -54.25 11.69
C LEU A 4 43.02 -55.38 11.67
N SER A 5 43.46 -56.63 11.49
CA SER A 5 42.59 -57.80 11.30
C SER A 5 42.44 -58.69 12.55
N SER A 6 42.96 -58.29 13.72
CA SER A 6 42.89 -59.08 14.96
C SER A 6 42.23 -58.32 16.13
N LEU A 7 41.24 -57.48 15.85
CA LEU A 7 40.43 -56.84 16.90
C LEU A 7 39.14 -57.63 17.13
N THR A 8 38.84 -57.91 18.39
CA THR A 8 37.57 -58.54 18.79
C THR A 8 36.40 -57.56 18.57
N PRO A 9 35.16 -58.06 18.46
CA PRO A 9 33.98 -57.21 18.27
C PRO A 9 33.83 -56.13 19.35
N GLU A 10 34.27 -56.44 20.58
CA GLU A 10 34.27 -55.53 21.73
C GLU A 10 35.27 -54.39 21.59
N GLU A 11 36.48 -54.66 21.08
CA GLU A 11 37.50 -53.61 20.88
C GLU A 11 37.11 -52.65 19.73
N LYS A 12 36.40 -53.14 18.71
CA LYS A 12 35.86 -52.27 17.64
C LYS A 12 34.69 -51.41 18.12
N ALA A 13 33.86 -51.93 19.03
CA ALA A 13 32.77 -51.16 19.63
C ALA A 13 33.31 -50.06 20.56
N ALA A 14 34.31 -50.41 21.40
CA ALA A 14 35.00 -49.46 22.26
C ALA A 14 35.69 -48.34 21.46
N LEU A 15 36.40 -48.68 20.38
CA LEU A 15 37.03 -47.70 19.47
C LEU A 15 36.00 -46.78 18.78
N MET A 16 34.81 -47.27 18.43
CA MET A 16 33.75 -46.43 17.86
C MET A 16 33.12 -45.51 18.91
N GLU A 17 33.00 -45.96 20.15
CA GLU A 17 32.44 -45.18 21.24
C GLU A 17 33.40 -44.07 21.68
N GLU A 18 34.70 -44.40 21.76
CA GLU A 18 35.78 -43.46 22.03
C GLU A 18 35.90 -42.42 20.91
N ALA A 19 35.85 -42.83 19.64
CA ALA A 19 35.83 -41.92 18.50
C ALA A 19 34.60 -41.00 18.47
N LYS A 20 33.42 -41.48 18.87
CA LYS A 20 32.20 -40.65 18.99
C LYS A 20 32.34 -39.62 20.10
N ALA A 21 32.90 -40.01 21.24
CA ALA A 21 33.15 -39.11 22.37
C ALA A 21 34.19 -38.04 22.01
N GLU A 22 35.25 -38.40 21.28
CA GLU A 22 36.30 -37.49 20.83
C GLU A 22 35.79 -36.50 19.77
N ILE A 23 34.96 -36.96 18.82
CA ILE A 23 34.29 -36.10 17.83
C ILE A 23 33.35 -35.12 18.53
N PHE A 24 32.55 -35.58 19.51
CA PHE A 24 31.64 -34.74 20.27
C PHE A 24 32.37 -33.69 21.11
N ASN A 25 33.50 -34.05 21.72
CA ASN A 25 34.36 -33.14 22.48
C ASN A 25 35.15 -32.16 21.58
N SER A 26 35.34 -32.48 20.30
CA SER A 26 36.02 -31.64 19.31
C SER A 26 35.10 -30.68 18.54
N MET A 27 33.78 -30.80 18.69
CA MET A 27 32.83 -29.83 18.12
C MET A 27 33.03 -28.49 18.82
N SER A 28 33.71 -27.58 18.15
CA SER A 28 33.87 -26.21 18.65
C SER A 28 32.48 -25.56 18.78
N GLU A 29 32.31 -24.62 19.72
CA GLU A 29 31.07 -23.83 19.82
C GLU A 29 30.65 -23.21 18.48
N LYS A 30 31.63 -22.92 17.60
CA LYS A 30 31.39 -22.41 16.25
C LYS A 30 30.68 -23.43 15.35
N ASP A 31 30.99 -24.71 15.47
CA ASP A 31 30.33 -25.79 14.72
C ASP A 31 28.92 -26.07 15.24
N ALA A 32 28.73 -26.01 16.56
CA ALA A 32 27.40 -26.09 17.18
C ALA A 32 26.49 -24.93 16.72
N ILE A 33 27.01 -23.69 16.72
CA ILE A 33 26.29 -22.51 16.21
C ILE A 33 25.98 -22.65 14.72
N LYS A 34 26.92 -23.18 13.91
CA LYS A 34 26.72 -23.41 12.48
C LYS A 34 25.60 -24.41 12.22
N ILE A 35 25.55 -25.50 12.98
CA ILE A 35 24.48 -26.50 12.90
C ILE A 35 23.14 -25.90 13.31
N GLN A 36 23.07 -25.14 14.41
CA GLN A 36 21.84 -24.46 14.83
C GLN A 36 21.33 -23.48 13.76
N ARG A 37 22.22 -22.71 13.12
CA ARG A 37 21.88 -21.81 12.01
C ARG A 37 21.34 -22.57 10.79
N ASN A 38 21.92 -23.73 10.47
CA ASN A 38 21.45 -24.55 9.36
C ASN A 38 20.07 -25.15 9.65
N LYS A 39 19.87 -25.70 10.86
CA LYS A 39 18.56 -26.19 11.31
C LYS A 39 17.50 -25.08 11.29
N TYR A 40 17.83 -23.88 11.75
CA TYR A 40 16.91 -22.74 11.67
C TYR A 40 16.54 -22.42 10.22
N LYS A 41 17.51 -22.42 9.29
CA LYS A 41 17.24 -22.19 7.86
C LYS A 41 16.34 -23.28 7.27
N GLU A 42 16.54 -24.54 7.65
CA GLU A 42 15.67 -25.65 7.23
C GLU A 42 14.24 -25.42 7.73
N VAL A 43 14.06 -25.15 9.02
CA VAL A 43 12.74 -24.83 9.60
C VAL A 43 12.09 -23.62 8.90
N VAL A 44 12.85 -22.57 8.60
CA VAL A 44 12.35 -21.41 7.85
C VAL A 44 11.93 -21.80 6.43
N ASN A 45 12.75 -22.59 5.73
CA ASN A 45 12.45 -23.05 4.37
C ASN A 45 11.23 -23.98 4.32
N ASP A 46 10.97 -24.73 5.40
CA ASP A 46 9.80 -25.60 5.50
C ASP A 46 8.54 -24.83 5.90
N THR A 47 8.67 -23.81 6.77
CA THR A 47 7.52 -23.10 7.36
C THR A 47 7.01 -21.97 6.46
N ILE A 48 7.91 -21.15 5.91
CA ILE A 48 7.54 -19.92 5.18
C ILE A 48 6.71 -20.20 3.92
N PRO A 49 6.97 -21.26 3.10
CA PRO A 49 6.17 -21.52 1.92
C PRO A 49 4.68 -21.75 2.22
N GLY A 50 4.36 -22.50 3.29
CA GLY A 50 2.97 -22.74 3.69
C GLY A 50 2.25 -21.47 4.11
N LEU A 51 2.90 -20.64 4.93
CA LEU A 51 2.35 -19.33 5.33
C LEU A 51 2.15 -18.41 4.12
N LEU A 52 3.07 -18.42 3.16
CA LEU A 52 2.93 -17.65 1.92
C LEU A 52 1.79 -18.15 1.03
N GLU A 53 1.52 -19.46 1.03
CA GLU A 53 0.39 -20.04 0.29
C GLU A 53 -0.95 -19.58 0.89
N GLU A 54 -1.12 -19.64 2.21
CA GLU A 54 -2.31 -19.12 2.89
C GLU A 54 -2.55 -17.63 2.58
N LEU A 55 -1.51 -16.80 2.62
CA LEU A 55 -1.61 -15.37 2.29
C LEU A 55 -2.00 -15.14 0.82
N LYS A 56 -1.50 -15.97 -0.11
CA LYS A 56 -1.90 -15.91 -1.53
C LYS A 56 -3.36 -16.29 -1.71
N ASP A 57 -3.83 -17.32 -1.02
CA ASP A 57 -5.21 -17.77 -1.10
C ASP A 57 -6.19 -16.69 -0.61
N ILE A 58 -5.88 -16.05 0.51
CA ILE A 58 -6.66 -14.91 1.02
C ILE A 58 -6.65 -13.75 0.01
N SER A 59 -5.50 -13.43 -0.57
CA SER A 59 -5.38 -12.38 -1.60
C SER A 59 -6.22 -12.68 -2.85
N ALA A 60 -6.23 -13.94 -3.30
CA ALA A 60 -7.04 -14.39 -4.42
C ALA A 60 -8.54 -14.32 -4.09
N LEU A 61 -8.94 -14.73 -2.88
CA LEU A 61 -10.32 -14.63 -2.40
C LEU A 61 -10.79 -13.18 -2.36
N LEU A 62 -9.98 -12.27 -1.79
CA LEU A 62 -10.28 -10.83 -1.76
C LEU A 62 -10.46 -10.27 -3.18
N SER A 63 -9.60 -10.66 -4.13
CA SER A 63 -9.70 -10.24 -5.53
C SER A 63 -10.99 -10.74 -6.20
N LYS A 64 -11.39 -11.99 -5.93
CA LYS A 64 -12.64 -12.58 -6.42
C LYS A 64 -13.86 -11.87 -5.84
N VAL A 65 -13.90 -11.66 -4.53
CA VAL A 65 -14.99 -10.95 -3.84
C VAL A 65 -15.09 -9.51 -4.33
N LYS A 66 -13.96 -8.81 -4.45
CA LYS A 66 -13.90 -7.46 -5.01
C LYS A 66 -14.54 -7.38 -6.39
N THR A 67 -14.17 -8.29 -7.29
CA THR A 67 -14.73 -8.33 -8.65
C THR A 67 -16.24 -8.55 -8.64
N LYS A 68 -16.71 -9.47 -7.80
CA LYS A 68 -18.14 -9.75 -7.63
C LYS A 68 -18.91 -8.50 -7.16
N VAL A 69 -18.45 -7.86 -6.09
CA VAL A 69 -19.09 -6.66 -5.52
C VAL A 69 -19.14 -5.51 -6.54
N PHE A 70 -18.04 -5.26 -7.27
CA PHE A 70 -18.02 -4.23 -8.30
C PHE A 70 -19.03 -4.50 -9.42
N ASN A 71 -19.19 -5.75 -9.84
CA ASN A 71 -20.14 -6.13 -10.89
C ASN A 71 -21.59 -5.98 -10.42
N GLU A 72 -21.92 -6.44 -9.21
CA GLU A 72 -23.27 -6.32 -8.66
C GLU A 72 -23.66 -4.86 -8.43
N LEU A 73 -22.74 -4.04 -7.89
CA LEU A 73 -23.00 -2.63 -7.67
C LEU A 73 -23.01 -1.82 -8.96
N LYS A 74 -22.32 -2.24 -10.03
CA LYS A 74 -22.40 -1.59 -11.34
C LYS A 74 -23.85 -1.54 -11.83
N THR A 75 -24.58 -2.65 -11.73
CA THR A 75 -26.00 -2.70 -12.08
C THR A 75 -26.83 -1.75 -11.22
N LEU A 76 -26.56 -1.66 -9.92
CA LEU A 76 -27.25 -0.71 -9.04
C LEU A 76 -26.90 0.76 -9.34
N ILE A 77 -25.67 1.04 -9.77
CA ILE A 77 -25.24 2.38 -10.19
C ILE A 77 -25.97 2.79 -11.47
N GLU A 78 -26.07 1.90 -12.45
CA GLU A 78 -26.82 2.12 -13.69
C GLU A 78 -28.29 2.41 -13.39
N LEU A 79 -28.93 1.57 -12.56
CA LEU A 79 -30.30 1.79 -12.12
C LEU A 79 -30.48 3.12 -11.37
N LYS A 80 -29.55 3.47 -10.47
CA LYS A 80 -29.57 4.76 -9.77
C LYS A 80 -29.48 5.93 -10.76
N ALA A 81 -28.67 5.82 -11.80
CA ALA A 81 -28.53 6.85 -12.82
C ALA A 81 -29.79 6.98 -13.70
N GLU A 82 -30.50 5.88 -13.96
CA GLU A 82 -31.79 5.92 -14.65
C GLU A 82 -32.87 6.64 -13.82
N VAL A 83 -32.94 6.36 -12.52
CA VAL A 83 -33.97 6.94 -11.64
C VAL A 83 -33.67 8.40 -11.26
N PHE A 84 -32.41 8.73 -10.95
CA PHE A 84 -32.02 10.02 -10.36
C PHE A 84 -31.18 10.91 -11.29
N GLY A 85 -30.98 10.49 -12.55
CA GLY A 85 -30.24 11.26 -13.56
C GLY A 85 -28.83 10.76 -13.84
N LYS A 86 -28.38 10.95 -15.08
CA LYS A 86 -27.14 10.39 -15.65
C LYS A 86 -25.86 10.86 -14.96
N ASP A 87 -25.88 12.02 -14.32
CA ASP A 87 -24.74 12.57 -13.59
C ASP A 87 -24.28 11.67 -12.45
N ASN A 88 -25.19 10.84 -11.91
CA ASN A 88 -24.84 9.85 -10.89
C ASN A 88 -23.82 8.83 -11.40
N ASN A 89 -23.78 8.49 -12.69
CA ASN A 89 -22.85 7.49 -13.24
C ASN A 89 -21.41 8.00 -13.40
N ILE A 90 -21.20 9.32 -13.29
CA ILE A 90 -19.89 9.97 -13.47
C ILE A 90 -19.14 10.09 -12.13
N LEU A 91 -19.81 9.80 -11.01
CA LEU A 91 -19.23 9.88 -9.68
C LEU A 91 -18.01 8.97 -9.52
N GLN A 92 -17.00 9.47 -8.81
CA GLN A 92 -15.78 8.72 -8.51
C GLN A 92 -16.03 7.56 -7.53
N SER A 93 -17.02 7.73 -6.65
CA SER A 93 -17.45 6.74 -5.67
C SER A 93 -18.96 6.75 -5.50
N HIS A 94 -19.49 5.60 -5.10
CA HIS A 94 -20.90 5.39 -4.83
C HIS A 94 -21.06 4.72 -3.47
N THR A 95 -21.98 5.25 -2.69
CA THR A 95 -22.37 4.70 -1.41
C THR A 95 -23.83 4.30 -1.47
N PHE A 96 -24.11 3.09 -1.01
CA PHE A 96 -25.45 2.54 -0.82
C PHE A 96 -25.64 2.24 0.65
N THR A 97 -26.81 2.63 1.18
CA THR A 97 -27.18 2.41 2.57
C THR A 97 -28.53 1.72 2.60
N THR A 98 -28.66 0.65 3.39
CA THR A 98 -29.92 -0.05 3.61
C THR A 98 -30.74 0.66 4.68
N GLU A 99 -32.05 0.39 4.75
CA GLU A 99 -32.91 0.93 5.83
C GLU A 99 -32.45 0.50 7.23
N LYS A 100 -31.77 -0.66 7.33
CA LYS A 100 -31.19 -1.16 8.59
C LYS A 100 -29.92 -0.42 9.01
N GLY A 101 -29.34 0.38 8.12
CA GLY A 101 -28.12 1.14 8.35
C GLY A 101 -26.84 0.48 7.85
N ASP A 102 -26.94 -0.65 7.15
CA ASP A 102 -25.77 -1.28 6.51
C ASP A 102 -25.32 -0.44 5.33
N ARG A 103 -24.02 -0.27 5.16
CA ARG A 103 -23.46 0.63 4.17
C ARG A 103 -22.34 -0.02 3.40
N ILE A 104 -22.37 0.12 2.08
CA ILE A 104 -21.29 -0.26 1.19
C ILE A 104 -20.90 0.92 0.31
N SER A 105 -19.60 1.18 0.21
CA SER A 105 -19.02 2.22 -0.62
C SER A 105 -17.99 1.63 -1.56
N VAL A 106 -18.15 1.89 -2.86
CA VAL A 106 -17.20 1.48 -3.90
C VAL A 106 -16.77 2.66 -4.75
N GLY A 107 -15.54 2.62 -5.22
CA GLY A 107 -15.04 3.67 -6.09
C GLY A 107 -13.60 3.48 -6.51
N TYR A 108 -13.08 4.54 -7.13
CA TYR A 108 -11.71 4.60 -7.60
C TYR A 108 -10.94 5.66 -6.82
N ARG A 109 -9.74 5.31 -6.37
CA ARG A 109 -8.72 6.28 -5.99
C ARG A 109 -8.16 6.88 -7.27
N MET A 110 -8.03 8.20 -7.29
CA MET A 110 -7.47 8.95 -8.41
C MET A 110 -6.06 9.40 -8.03
N THR A 111 -5.18 9.43 -9.03
CA THR A 111 -3.88 10.08 -8.95
C THR A 111 -3.86 11.23 -9.96
N ASP A 112 -3.28 12.34 -9.54
CA ASP A 112 -3.04 13.47 -10.42
C ASP A 112 -2.04 13.07 -11.51
N ASP A 113 -2.44 13.27 -12.76
CA ASP A 113 -1.62 12.99 -13.93
C ASP A 113 -1.87 14.08 -14.98
N TRP A 114 -0.91 14.28 -15.89
CA TRP A 114 -0.81 15.47 -16.72
C TRP A 114 -0.31 15.10 -18.12
N ASP A 115 -0.81 15.77 -19.15
CA ASP A 115 -0.25 15.62 -20.50
C ASP A 115 1.06 16.41 -20.70
N ASP A 116 1.64 16.31 -21.89
CA ASP A 116 2.91 16.91 -22.27
C ASP A 116 2.90 18.45 -22.31
N THR A 117 1.73 19.08 -22.30
CA THR A 117 1.60 20.55 -22.31
C THR A 117 1.82 21.18 -20.93
N VAL A 118 1.76 20.37 -19.85
CA VAL A 118 1.92 20.86 -18.47
C VAL A 118 3.26 21.57 -18.25
N SER A 119 4.34 21.10 -18.91
CA SER A 119 5.66 21.72 -18.79
C SER A 119 5.70 23.12 -19.40
N ALA A 120 4.98 23.33 -20.51
CA ALA A 120 4.91 24.64 -21.15
C ALA A 120 4.16 25.64 -20.26
N GLY A 121 3.06 25.22 -19.63
CA GLY A 121 2.34 26.03 -18.66
C GLY A 121 3.18 26.34 -17.42
N LEU A 122 3.88 25.35 -16.87
CA LEU A 122 4.79 25.53 -15.73
C LEU A 122 5.93 26.50 -16.03
N GLN A 123 6.50 26.45 -17.24
CA GLN A 123 7.53 27.40 -17.65
C GLN A 123 7.00 28.83 -17.70
N LYS A 124 5.81 29.05 -18.28
CA LYS A 124 5.18 30.38 -18.31
C LYS A 124 4.88 30.92 -16.90
N VAL A 125 4.37 30.07 -16.01
CA VAL A 125 4.19 30.41 -14.58
C VAL A 125 5.53 30.78 -13.96
N HIS A 126 6.58 30.02 -14.27
CA HIS A 126 7.93 30.28 -13.78
C HIS A 126 8.42 31.67 -14.20
N ASP A 127 8.31 31.98 -15.49
CA ASP A 127 8.75 33.25 -16.06
C ASP A 127 7.97 34.43 -15.47
N PHE A 128 6.65 34.28 -15.28
CA PHE A 128 5.82 35.31 -14.64
C PHE A 128 6.25 35.59 -13.20
N ILE A 129 6.35 34.55 -12.36
CA ILE A 129 6.70 34.75 -10.95
C ILE A 129 8.14 35.27 -10.83
N GLN A 130 9.06 34.86 -11.72
CA GLN A 130 10.41 35.39 -11.76
C GLN A 130 10.43 36.90 -12.11
N SER A 131 9.53 37.37 -12.97
CA SER A 131 9.39 38.80 -13.27
C SER A 131 8.98 39.65 -12.07
N LEU A 132 8.42 39.04 -11.02
CA LEU A 132 8.03 39.71 -9.78
C LEU A 132 9.19 39.86 -8.78
N ALA A 133 10.31 39.15 -8.98
CA ALA A 133 11.49 39.26 -8.14
C ALA A 133 12.26 40.56 -8.46
N LYS A 134 12.02 41.62 -7.69
CA LYS A 134 12.64 42.94 -7.86
C LYS A 134 13.89 43.15 -6.99
N ASP A 135 14.04 42.35 -5.94
CA ASP A 135 15.12 42.41 -4.94
C ASP A 135 15.45 41.01 -4.37
N ASP A 136 16.57 40.88 -3.65
CA ASP A 136 17.05 39.60 -3.12
C ASP A 136 16.05 38.91 -2.17
N ASN A 137 15.26 39.68 -1.41
CA ASN A 137 14.24 39.13 -0.51
C ASN A 137 13.07 38.56 -1.31
N SER A 138 12.60 39.30 -2.32
CA SER A 138 11.56 38.84 -3.24
C SER A 138 12.01 37.61 -4.05
N ALA A 139 13.30 37.50 -4.40
CA ALA A 139 13.85 36.33 -5.08
C ALA A 139 13.83 35.06 -4.21
N VAL A 140 14.09 35.19 -2.90
CA VAL A 140 13.99 34.07 -1.94
C VAL A 140 12.53 33.63 -1.78
N LEU A 141 11.59 34.58 -1.71
CA LEU A 141 10.15 34.29 -1.63
C LEU A 141 9.64 33.59 -2.90
N VAL A 142 10.07 34.05 -4.08
CA VAL A 142 9.77 33.40 -5.36
C VAL A 142 10.28 31.97 -5.38
N LYS A 143 11.52 31.71 -4.93
CA LYS A 143 12.05 30.33 -4.84
C LYS A 143 11.27 29.45 -3.87
N ALA A 144 10.81 30.01 -2.74
CA ALA A 144 9.98 29.28 -1.79
C ALA A 144 8.62 28.91 -2.42
N ILE A 145 7.98 29.86 -3.11
CA ILE A 145 6.72 29.62 -3.84
C ILE A 145 6.92 28.59 -4.95
N MET A 146 8.04 28.63 -5.69
CA MET A 146 8.36 27.62 -6.70
C MET A 146 8.54 26.22 -6.11
N ARG A 147 9.14 26.11 -4.93
CA ARG A 147 9.25 24.83 -4.21
C ARG A 147 7.91 24.34 -3.67
N LEU A 148 6.98 25.26 -3.41
CA LEU A 148 5.59 24.96 -3.08
C LEU A 148 4.74 24.71 -4.34
N LEU A 149 5.11 25.15 -5.53
CA LEU A 149 4.53 24.67 -6.79
C LEU A 149 5.19 23.37 -7.24
N ALA A 150 6.39 23.08 -6.74
CA ALA A 150 7.09 21.87 -7.06
C ALA A 150 6.31 20.65 -6.55
N LYS A 151 6.21 19.74 -7.51
CA LYS A 151 6.04 18.30 -7.44
C LYS A 151 6.08 17.71 -6.02
N ASP A 152 5.15 16.79 -5.75
CA ASP A 152 5.15 15.97 -4.55
C ASP A 152 6.44 15.16 -4.39
N LYS A 153 6.59 14.40 -3.28
CA LYS A 153 7.77 13.55 -3.03
C LYS A 153 8.08 12.56 -4.18
N LYS A 154 7.12 12.30 -5.08
CA LYS A 154 7.23 11.39 -6.22
C LYS A 154 7.47 12.11 -7.56
N GLY A 155 7.55 13.43 -7.58
CA GLY A 155 7.79 14.18 -8.81
C GLY A 155 6.51 14.62 -9.56
N ASN A 156 5.33 14.52 -8.95
CA ASN A 156 4.05 14.81 -9.60
C ASN A 156 3.46 16.15 -9.13
N LEU A 157 2.97 16.95 -10.07
CA LEU A 157 2.24 18.19 -9.76
C LEU A 157 0.90 17.85 -9.10
N GLN A 158 0.59 18.52 -7.98
CA GLN A 158 -0.64 18.32 -7.23
C GLN A 158 -1.77 19.19 -7.77
N SER A 159 -2.92 18.60 -8.07
CA SER A 159 -4.09 19.30 -8.63
C SER A 159 -4.63 20.38 -7.70
N SER A 160 -4.60 20.14 -6.38
CA SER A 160 -4.99 21.12 -5.36
C SER A 160 -4.19 22.42 -5.43
N ARG A 161 -2.89 22.32 -5.76
CA ARG A 161 -2.01 23.49 -5.89
C ARG A 161 -2.28 24.26 -7.17
N VAL A 162 -2.61 23.56 -8.26
CA VAL A 162 -3.01 24.20 -9.52
C VAL A 162 -4.33 24.96 -9.36
N LEU A 163 -5.28 24.43 -8.60
CA LEU A 163 -6.53 25.14 -8.29
C LEU A 163 -6.28 26.44 -7.52
N GLN A 164 -5.42 26.41 -6.50
CA GLN A 164 -5.03 27.61 -5.75
C GLN A 164 -4.30 28.62 -6.65
N LEU A 165 -3.41 28.13 -7.51
CA LEU A 165 -2.69 28.97 -8.46
C LEU A 165 -3.65 29.66 -9.45
N LYS A 166 -4.72 28.98 -9.85
CA LYS A 166 -5.76 29.55 -10.71
C LYS A 166 -6.48 30.70 -10.03
N GLN A 167 -6.89 30.51 -8.78
CA GLN A 167 -7.53 31.55 -7.97
C GLN A 167 -6.62 32.77 -7.83
N LEU A 168 -5.34 32.55 -7.52
CA LEU A 168 -4.36 33.62 -7.41
C LEU A 168 -4.15 34.37 -8.75
N ALA A 169 -4.14 33.64 -9.87
CA ALA A 169 -4.00 34.25 -11.19
C ALA A 169 -5.20 35.14 -11.53
N GLU A 170 -6.42 34.68 -11.22
CA GLU A 170 -7.65 35.45 -11.36
C GLU A 170 -7.64 36.71 -10.48
N GLU A 171 -7.20 36.61 -9.22
CA GLU A 171 -7.06 37.76 -8.31
C GLU A 171 -6.02 38.79 -8.79
N THR A 172 -4.93 38.32 -9.41
CA THR A 172 -3.87 39.19 -9.92
C THR A 172 -4.29 39.91 -11.20
N GLY A 173 -5.27 39.35 -11.95
CA GLY A 173 -5.77 39.92 -13.21
C GLY A 173 -4.74 39.98 -14.35
N ASN A 174 -3.60 39.29 -14.21
CA ASN A 174 -2.57 39.28 -15.24
C ASN A 174 -2.90 38.22 -16.30
N GLU A 175 -3.18 38.67 -17.53
CA GLU A 175 -3.58 37.78 -18.63
C GLU A 175 -2.54 36.69 -18.93
N GLY A 176 -1.25 37.01 -18.88
CA GLY A 176 -0.18 36.05 -19.11
C GLY A 176 -0.12 34.97 -18.02
N PHE A 177 -0.37 35.34 -16.77
CA PHE A 177 -0.42 34.40 -15.66
C PHE A 177 -1.69 33.54 -15.71
N ILE A 178 -2.84 34.12 -16.06
CA ILE A 178 -4.10 33.40 -16.24
C ILE A 178 -3.98 32.37 -17.37
N ASP A 179 -3.41 32.75 -18.52
CA ASP A 179 -3.13 31.83 -19.64
C ASP A 179 -2.20 30.68 -19.21
N ALA A 180 -1.11 31.02 -18.51
CA ALA A 180 -0.14 30.04 -18.04
C ALA A 180 -0.78 28.97 -17.14
N VAL A 181 -1.61 29.39 -16.18
CA VAL A 181 -2.33 28.46 -15.30
C VAL A 181 -3.45 27.73 -16.04
N GLY A 182 -4.11 28.39 -17.00
CA GLY A 182 -5.09 27.79 -17.88
C GLY A 182 -4.53 26.60 -18.66
N ILE A 183 -3.30 26.71 -19.18
CA ILE A 183 -2.60 25.62 -19.86
C ILE A 183 -2.35 24.46 -18.91
N ILE A 184 -1.85 24.72 -17.70
CA ILE A 184 -1.61 23.68 -16.69
C ILE A 184 -2.93 22.97 -16.37
N HIS A 185 -4.01 23.72 -16.11
CA HIS A 185 -5.32 23.16 -15.81
C HIS A 185 -5.87 22.33 -16.97
N ALA A 186 -5.72 22.80 -18.21
CA ALA A 186 -6.13 22.08 -19.41
C ALA A 186 -5.33 20.80 -19.63
N ALA A 187 -4.09 20.73 -19.13
CA ALA A 187 -3.24 19.55 -19.16
C ALA A 187 -3.63 18.47 -18.15
N TYR A 188 -4.55 18.75 -17.21
CA TYR A 188 -4.91 17.82 -16.15
C TYR A 188 -5.64 16.58 -16.68
N ARG A 189 -5.10 15.39 -16.40
CA ARG A 189 -5.59 14.08 -16.86
C ARG A 189 -5.64 13.12 -15.67
N PRO A 190 -6.62 13.24 -14.76
CA PRO A 190 -6.68 12.38 -13.59
C PRO A 190 -6.78 10.89 -13.98
N ARG A 191 -5.95 10.05 -13.38
CA ARG A 191 -5.92 8.60 -13.66
C ARG A 191 -6.43 7.80 -12.47
N ARG A 192 -7.21 6.75 -12.74
CA ARG A 192 -7.61 5.77 -11.72
C ARG A 192 -6.39 4.94 -11.30
N SER A 193 -6.06 4.97 -10.00
CA SER A 193 -4.88 4.28 -9.45
C SER A 193 -5.22 2.97 -8.77
N ALA A 194 -6.33 2.92 -8.03
CA ALA A 194 -6.77 1.72 -7.34
C ALA A 194 -8.29 1.73 -7.12
N GLN A 195 -8.91 0.56 -7.19
CA GLN A 195 -10.29 0.38 -6.73
C GLN A 195 -10.33 0.15 -5.22
N PHE A 196 -11.33 0.70 -4.54
CA PHE A 196 -11.57 0.47 -3.11
C PHE A 196 -13.00 0.00 -2.83
N ILE A 197 -13.14 -0.72 -1.73
CA ILE A 197 -14.43 -1.11 -1.13
C ILE A 197 -14.32 -0.78 0.36
N SER A 198 -15.35 -0.15 0.91
CA SER A 198 -15.55 0.02 2.36
C SER A 198 -16.94 -0.46 2.70
N ALA A 199 -17.06 -1.23 3.78
CA ALA A 199 -18.32 -1.78 4.23
C ALA A 199 -18.45 -1.63 5.75
N SER A 200 -19.68 -1.37 6.20
CA SER A 200 -20.02 -1.28 7.62
C SER A 200 -21.44 -1.80 7.83
N TYR A 201 -21.71 -2.39 8.98
CA TYR A 201 -23.05 -2.83 9.39
C TYR A 201 -23.44 -2.17 10.70
N ARG A 202 -24.74 -2.19 11.01
CA ARG A 202 -25.25 -1.72 12.30
C ARG A 202 -25.47 -2.90 13.23
N ASP A 203 -24.88 -2.85 14.42
CA ASP A 203 -25.04 -3.89 15.43
C ASP A 203 -26.38 -3.76 16.21
N GLU A 204 -26.64 -4.72 17.10
CA GLU A 204 -27.84 -4.74 17.95
C GLU A 204 -27.95 -3.52 18.87
N ASN A 205 -26.83 -2.85 19.16
CA ASN A 205 -26.75 -1.64 19.99
C ASN A 205 -26.87 -0.36 19.16
N LEU A 206 -27.24 -0.46 17.88
CA LEU A 206 -27.33 0.64 16.91
C LEU A 206 -26.01 1.34 16.60
N VAL A 207 -24.88 0.74 16.97
CA VAL A 207 -23.52 1.21 16.68
C VAL A 207 -23.10 0.73 15.30
N THR A 208 -22.42 1.61 14.55
CA THR A 208 -21.88 1.24 13.23
C THR A 208 -20.52 0.57 13.42
N VAL A 209 -20.40 -0.66 12.95
CA VAL A 209 -19.18 -1.46 12.98
C VAL A 209 -18.61 -1.55 11.57
N GLU A 210 -17.35 -1.13 11.40
CA GLU A 210 -16.64 -1.26 10.12
C GLU A 210 -16.15 -2.68 9.91
N ILE A 211 -16.24 -3.18 8.66
CA ILE A 211 -15.71 -4.48 8.29
C ILE A 211 -14.27 -4.28 7.79
N PRO A 212 -13.23 -4.75 8.52
CA PRO A 212 -11.85 -4.66 8.05
C PRO A 212 -11.64 -5.59 6.86
N LEU A 213 -11.19 -5.03 5.73
CA LEU A 213 -10.95 -5.76 4.48
C LEU A 213 -9.46 -5.79 4.09
N ASP A 214 -8.59 -5.29 4.97
CA ASP A 214 -7.15 -5.36 4.83
C ASP A 214 -6.51 -6.03 6.04
N ILE A 215 -5.42 -6.77 5.80
CA ILE A 215 -4.76 -7.57 6.83
C ILE A 215 -4.12 -6.72 7.95
N THR A 216 -3.93 -5.42 7.71
CA THR A 216 -3.36 -4.49 8.69
C THR A 216 -4.42 -3.96 9.64
N SER A 217 -5.67 -3.80 9.19
CA SER A 217 -6.81 -3.39 10.00
C SER A 217 -7.54 -4.55 10.66
N SER A 218 -7.31 -5.80 10.24
CA SER A 218 -7.90 -6.98 10.88
C SER A 218 -7.37 -7.18 12.29
N GLU A 219 -8.28 -7.43 13.24
CA GLU A 219 -7.93 -7.69 14.63
C GLU A 219 -7.21 -9.03 14.81
N ILE A 220 -6.18 -9.05 15.66
CA ILE A 220 -5.55 -10.30 16.10
C ILE A 220 -6.50 -10.96 17.10
N LEU A 221 -6.94 -12.17 16.80
CA LEU A 221 -7.73 -12.98 17.73
C LEU A 221 -6.85 -13.35 18.93
N GLN A 222 -7.19 -12.84 20.11
CA GLN A 222 -6.53 -13.27 21.34
C GLN A 222 -7.03 -14.69 21.68
N PRO A 223 -6.16 -15.61 22.14
CA PRO A 223 -6.60 -16.90 22.63
C PRO A 223 -7.55 -16.69 23.81
N THR A 224 -8.70 -17.35 23.79
CA THR A 224 -9.61 -17.37 24.94
C THR A 224 -8.86 -18.06 26.09
N GLU A 225 -8.52 -17.31 27.13
CA GLU A 225 -7.98 -17.92 28.35
C GLU A 225 -9.05 -18.86 28.92
N GLU A 226 -8.88 -20.17 28.69
CA GLU A 226 -9.56 -21.18 29.49
C GLU A 226 -9.16 -20.93 30.94
N LYS A 227 -10.08 -20.36 31.70
CA LYS A 227 -10.02 -20.39 33.16
C LYS A 227 -10.04 -21.85 33.59
N THR A 228 -8.87 -22.46 33.75
CA THR A 228 -8.70 -23.61 34.63
C THR A 228 -9.07 -23.15 36.04
N ALA A 229 -10.30 -23.46 36.44
CA ALA A 229 -10.73 -23.40 37.82
C ALA A 229 -9.91 -24.42 38.62
N ALA A 230 -9.14 -23.91 39.58
CA ALA A 230 -8.56 -24.69 40.68
C ALA A 230 -9.60 -24.87 41.79
#